data_AF-A0A968DWL5-F1
#
_entry.id   AF-A0A968DWL5-F1
#
_cell.length_a   1.000
_cell.length_b   1.000
_cell.length_c   1.000
_cell.angle_alpha   90.00
_cell.angle_beta   90.00
_cell.angle_gamma   90.00
#
_symmetry.space_group_name_H-M   'P 1'
#
loop_
_entity.id
_entity.type
_entity.pdbx_description
1 polymer ?
#
loop_
_entity_poly.entity_id
_entity_poly.type
_entity_poly.pdbx_seq_one_letter_code
_entity_poly.pdbx_strand_id
1 'polypeptide(L)'
;MSDGTARLYVRPEYEASEIGAADHGDVARELSLFERIRNINSIRKLSILVGLVVLWELYTRVGDISELILPPFSATGAALAEALWSENLLAMIGNSISLLLAGYVIGIVIATILTTLAVTSRFGSDLLGTLTAMLNPLPAIALLPMAMLWFGLGTDAIVFTLLHSVVWPVALNTHTGFLGVSDTQR
;
A
#
# COMPACT_ATOMS: atom_id res chain seq x y z
N MET A 1 33.41 1.98 57.26
CA MET A 1 31.96 2.09 57.57
C MET A 1 31.70 3.53 57.97
N SER A 2 31.14 4.32 57.05
CA SER A 2 30.75 5.73 57.24
C SER A 2 29.30 5.81 56.84
N ASP A 3 28.45 6.12 57.80
CA ASP A 3 26.99 6.10 57.72
C ASP A 3 26.50 7.18 56.75
N GLY A 4 25.96 6.76 55.60
CA GLY A 4 25.57 7.61 54.47
C GLY A 4 24.19 8.23 54.63
N THR A 5 23.98 8.99 55.69
CA THR A 5 22.71 9.70 55.92
C THR A 5 22.75 11.09 55.26
N ALA A 6 22.23 11.17 54.03
CA ALA A 6 22.02 12.43 53.34
C ALA A 6 21.01 13.29 54.12
N ARG A 7 21.48 14.38 54.74
CA ARG A 7 20.60 15.35 55.41
C ARG A 7 19.93 16.22 54.36
N LEU A 8 18.62 16.08 54.21
CA LEU A 8 17.80 16.94 53.35
C LEU A 8 17.85 18.38 53.90
N TYR A 9 18.36 19.30 53.08
CA TYR A 9 18.34 20.74 53.40
C TYR A 9 16.94 21.28 53.14
N VAL A 10 16.17 21.49 54.21
CA VAL A 10 14.85 22.13 54.16
C VAL A 10 15.05 23.64 54.20
N ARG A 11 14.52 24.35 53.20
CA ARG A 11 14.65 25.81 53.13
C ARG A 11 13.79 26.49 54.22
N PRO A 12 14.29 27.55 54.88
CA PRO A 12 13.61 28.18 56.02
C PRO A 12 12.27 28.83 55.66
N GLU A 13 12.06 29.18 54.39
CA GLU A 13 10.80 29.69 53.85
C GLU A 13 9.74 28.60 53.54
N TYR A 14 10.08 27.31 53.70
CA TYR A 14 9.16 26.21 53.41
C TYR A 14 8.33 25.83 54.63
N GLU A 15 7.16 26.45 54.78
CA GLU A 15 6.10 25.94 55.65
C GLU A 15 5.32 24.87 54.87
N ALA A 16 5.54 23.60 55.21
CA ALA A 16 4.64 22.52 54.79
C ALA A 16 3.33 22.69 55.57
N SER A 17 2.42 23.53 55.07
CA SER A 17 1.02 23.48 55.51
C SER A 17 0.57 22.03 55.36
N GLU A 18 0.04 21.41 56.42
CA GLU A 18 -0.45 20.02 56.38
C GLU A 18 -1.36 19.87 55.16
N ILE A 19 -0.82 19.28 54.10
CA ILE A 19 -1.59 18.89 52.94
C ILE A 19 -2.44 17.75 53.47
N GLY A 20 -3.68 18.05 53.82
CA GLY A 20 -4.64 17.05 54.30
C GLY A 20 -4.60 15.83 53.38
N ALA A 21 -4.82 14.65 53.95
CA ALA A 21 -4.77 13.38 53.23
C ALA A 21 -5.39 13.54 51.83
N ALA A 22 -4.58 13.32 50.80
CA ALA A 22 -5.03 13.51 49.42
C ALA A 22 -6.31 12.70 49.23
N ASP A 23 -7.45 13.39 49.07
CA ASP A 23 -8.70 12.74 48.73
C ASP A 23 -8.49 12.11 47.36
N HIS A 24 -8.32 10.79 47.34
CA HIS A 24 -8.24 10.01 46.12
C HIS A 24 -9.65 9.96 45.54
N GLY A 25 -10.13 11.07 44.99
CA GLY A 25 -11.35 11.08 44.20
C GLY A 25 -11.19 10.04 43.08
N ASP A 26 -12.17 9.15 42.93
CA ASP A 26 -12.15 8.02 42.00
C ASP A 26 -11.63 8.43 40.62
N VAL A 27 -10.33 8.18 40.38
CA VAL A 27 -9.64 8.56 39.13
C VAL A 27 -10.10 7.70 37.95
N ALA A 28 -10.85 6.63 38.21
CA ALA A 28 -11.46 5.80 37.19
C ALA A 28 -12.92 6.19 36.96
N ARG A 29 -13.17 7.22 36.15
CA ARG A 29 -14.49 7.35 35.51
C ARG A 29 -14.68 6.11 34.62
N GLU A 30 -15.53 5.18 35.05
CA GLU A 30 -15.91 4.05 34.20
C GLU A 30 -16.49 4.61 32.90
N LEU A 31 -15.78 4.36 31.78
CA LEU A 31 -16.23 4.78 30.46
C LEU A 31 -17.62 4.19 30.22
N SER A 32 -18.55 5.03 29.76
CA SER A 32 -19.85 4.55 29.35
C SER A 32 -19.68 3.44 28.30
N LEU A 33 -20.55 2.42 28.33
CA LEU A 33 -20.53 1.35 27.33
C LEU A 33 -20.54 1.91 25.89
N PHE A 34 -21.19 3.05 25.68
CA PHE A 34 -21.23 3.74 24.40
C PHE A 34 -19.88 4.40 24.02
N GLU A 35 -19.19 5.00 24.99
CA GLU A 35 -17.85 5.56 24.81
C GLU A 35 -16.85 4.43 24.54
N ARG A 36 -16.97 3.31 25.25
CA ARG A 36 -16.10 2.13 25.09
C ARG A 36 -16.28 1.47 23.72
N ILE A 37 -17.51 1.34 23.23
CA ILE A 37 -17.82 0.78 21.90
C ILE A 37 -17.35 1.74 20.79
N ARG A 38 -17.62 3.04 20.91
CA ARG A 38 -17.20 4.04 19.90
C ARG A 38 -15.69 4.23 19.85
N ASN A 39 -14.98 4.00 20.96
CA ASN A 39 -13.51 4.12 21.02
C ASN A 39 -12.79 2.90 20.41
N ILE A 40 -13.51 1.85 19.99
CA ILE A 40 -12.92 0.74 19.23
C ILE A 40 -12.65 1.21 17.80
N ASN A 41 -11.37 1.23 17.42
CA ASN A 41 -10.92 1.64 16.09
C ASN A 41 -11.69 0.94 14.94
N SER A 42 -11.96 -0.36 15.06
CA SER A 42 -12.70 -1.12 14.05
C SER A 42 -14.15 -0.66 13.91
N ILE A 43 -14.83 -0.32 15.01
CA ILE A 43 -16.22 0.14 15.00
C ILE A 43 -16.31 1.54 14.38
N ARG A 44 -15.37 2.43 14.70
CA ARG A 44 -15.28 3.74 14.05
C ARG A 44 -15.03 3.64 12.55
N LYS A 45 -14.15 2.73 12.12
CA LYS A 45 -13.90 2.48 10.69
C LYS A 45 -15.15 1.91 10.00
N LEU A 46 -15.81 0.94 10.63
CA LEU A 46 -17.01 0.33 10.09
C LEU A 46 -18.16 1.34 9.97
N SER A 47 -18.35 2.21 10.97
CA SER A 47 -19.41 3.23 10.93
C SER A 47 -19.18 4.24 9.81
N ILE A 48 -17.93 4.60 9.53
CA ILE A 48 -17.58 5.45 8.37
C ILE A 48 -17.94 4.73 7.06
N LEU A 49 -17.56 3.46 6.90
CA LEU A 49 -17.87 2.69 5.69
C LEU A 49 -19.37 2.53 5.48
N VAL A 50 -20.12 2.17 6.51
CA VAL A 50 -21.58 2.05 6.46
C VAL A 50 -22.20 3.41 6.13
N GLY A 51 -21.71 4.49 6.75
CA GLY A 51 -22.16 5.85 6.44
C GLY A 51 -21.96 6.20 4.96
N LEU A 52 -20.80 5.87 4.38
CA LEU A 52 -20.53 6.08 2.95
C LEU A 52 -21.47 5.28 2.04
N VAL A 53 -21.72 4.00 2.36
CA VAL A 53 -22.66 3.15 1.61
C VAL A 53 -24.08 3.72 1.65
N VAL A 54 -24.54 4.12 2.84
CA VAL A 54 -25.87 4.71 3.01
C VAL A 54 -25.97 6.04 2.25
N LEU A 55 -24.95 6.89 2.33
CA LEU A 55 -24.93 8.15 1.59
C LEU A 55 -24.94 7.93 0.07
N TRP A 56 -24.18 6.96 -0.44
CA TRP A 56 -24.20 6.60 -1.86
C TRP A 56 -25.60 6.11 -2.27
N GLU A 57 -26.17 5.15 -1.55
CA GLU A 57 -27.50 4.60 -1.83
C GLU A 57 -28.59 5.68 -1.81
N LEU A 58 -28.55 6.58 -0.81
CA LEU A 58 -29.49 7.69 -0.73
C LEU A 58 -29.27 8.69 -1.84
N TYR A 59 -28.02 9.00 -2.18
CA TYR A 59 -27.70 9.95 -3.24
C TYR A 59 -28.23 9.49 -4.60
N THR A 60 -28.07 8.20 -4.94
CA THR A 60 -28.58 7.66 -6.21
C THR A 60 -30.11 7.59 -6.22
N ARG A 61 -30.73 7.14 -5.13
CA ARG A 61 -32.19 6.97 -5.05
C ARG A 61 -32.95 8.28 -4.93
N VAL A 62 -32.47 9.21 -4.09
CA VAL A 62 -33.13 10.50 -3.86
C VAL A 62 -32.80 11.49 -4.99
N GLY A 63 -31.60 11.41 -5.54
CA GLY A 63 -31.17 12.25 -6.65
C GLY A 63 -31.71 11.83 -8.01
N ASP A 64 -32.51 10.75 -8.09
CA ASP A 64 -33.05 10.16 -9.33
C ASP A 64 -31.97 10.00 -10.41
N ILE A 65 -30.80 9.53 -10.00
CA ILE A 65 -29.64 9.42 -10.89
C ILE A 65 -29.82 8.19 -11.77
N SER A 66 -29.61 8.36 -13.08
CA SER A 66 -29.64 7.25 -14.02
C SER A 66 -28.67 6.14 -13.60
N GLU A 67 -29.16 4.90 -13.53
CA GLU A 67 -28.35 3.72 -13.20
C GLU A 67 -27.17 3.51 -14.17
N LEU A 68 -27.27 4.04 -15.40
CA LEU A 68 -26.18 3.99 -16.38
C LEU A 68 -24.99 4.86 -15.98
N ILE A 69 -25.26 5.95 -15.24
CA ILE A 69 -24.22 6.89 -14.76
C ILE A 69 -23.70 6.41 -13.42
N LEU A 70 -24.59 6.12 -12.47
CA LEU A 70 -24.23 5.66 -11.13
C LEU A 70 -25.31 4.73 -10.58
N PRO A 71 -25.12 3.40 -10.66
CA PRO A 71 -26.06 2.47 -10.07
C PRO A 71 -26.07 2.58 -8.53
N PRO A 72 -27.20 2.27 -7.87
CA PRO A 72 -27.25 2.19 -6.41
C PRO A 72 -26.32 1.09 -5.89
N PHE A 73 -25.79 1.27 -4.68
CA PHE A 73 -24.89 0.30 -4.05
C PHE A 73 -25.52 -1.09 -3.99
N SER A 74 -26.84 -1.17 -3.73
CA SER A 74 -27.54 -2.45 -3.71
C SER A 74 -27.48 -3.20 -5.04
N ALA A 75 -27.60 -2.49 -6.17
CA ALA A 75 -27.53 -3.10 -7.50
C ALA A 75 -26.10 -3.51 -7.84
N THR A 76 -25.10 -2.68 -7.51
CA THR A 76 -23.68 -3.04 -7.67
C THR A 76 -23.32 -4.28 -6.85
N GLY A 77 -23.79 -4.37 -5.61
CA GLY A 77 -23.56 -5.54 -4.75
C GLY A 77 -24.22 -6.81 -5.28
N ALA A 78 -25.45 -6.71 -5.80
CA ALA A 78 -26.13 -7.84 -6.44
C ALA A 78 -25.39 -8.32 -7.70
N ALA A 79 -24.98 -7.39 -8.57
CA ALA A 79 -24.21 -7.70 -9.78
C ALA A 79 -22.86 -8.34 -9.45
N LEU A 80 -22.17 -7.88 -8.38
CA LEU A 80 -20.92 -8.50 -7.93
C LEU A 80 -21.15 -9.94 -7.46
N ALA A 81 -22.21 -10.19 -6.68
CA ALA A 81 -22.55 -11.53 -6.25
C ALA A 81 -22.86 -12.42 -7.46
N GLU A 82 -23.71 -11.94 -8.38
CA GLU A 82 -24.00 -12.66 -9.62
C GLU A 82 -22.72 -12.98 -10.40
N ALA A 83 -21.86 -12.00 -10.64
CA ALA A 83 -20.61 -12.21 -11.35
C ALA A 83 -19.69 -13.27 -10.70
N LEU A 84 -19.65 -13.31 -9.36
CA LEU A 84 -18.87 -14.29 -8.61
C LEU A 84 -19.42 -15.72 -8.74
N TRP A 85 -20.75 -15.89 -8.76
CA TRP A 85 -21.39 -17.21 -8.76
C TRP A 85 -21.77 -17.74 -10.15
N SER A 86 -22.19 -16.88 -11.07
CA SER A 86 -22.73 -17.27 -12.38
C SER A 86 -21.83 -16.91 -13.57
N GLU A 87 -21.03 -15.85 -13.47
CA GLU A 87 -20.27 -15.34 -14.63
C GLU A 87 -18.78 -15.74 -14.67
N ASN A 88 -18.38 -16.74 -13.88
CA ASN A 88 -16.99 -17.21 -13.82
C ASN A 88 -15.96 -16.10 -13.54
N LEU A 89 -16.34 -15.01 -12.85
CA LEU A 89 -15.45 -13.89 -12.55
C LEU A 89 -14.15 -14.32 -11.89
N LEU A 90 -14.22 -15.30 -10.97
CA LEU A 90 -13.04 -15.86 -10.30
C LEU A 90 -12.05 -16.50 -11.28
N ALA A 91 -12.52 -17.16 -12.33
CA ALA A 91 -11.66 -17.74 -13.36
C ALA A 91 -10.99 -16.65 -14.19
N MET A 92 -11.71 -15.57 -14.52
CA MET A 92 -11.17 -14.42 -15.25
C MET A 92 -10.11 -13.66 -14.43
N ILE A 93 -10.35 -13.50 -13.12
CA ILE A 93 -9.37 -12.97 -12.16
C ILE A 93 -8.14 -13.88 -12.13
N GLY A 94 -8.34 -15.20 -12.01
CA GLY A 94 -7.26 -16.17 -12.00
C GLY A 94 -6.40 -16.12 -13.26
N ASN A 95 -7.01 -16.02 -14.44
CA ASN A 95 -6.31 -15.85 -15.70
C ASN A 95 -5.48 -14.55 -15.74
N SER A 96 -6.09 -13.44 -15.31
CA SER A 96 -5.42 -12.13 -15.25
C SER A 96 -4.22 -12.15 -14.30
N ILE A 97 -4.38 -12.72 -13.10
CA ILE A 97 -3.30 -12.88 -12.13
C ILE A 97 -2.20 -13.79 -12.69
N SER A 98 -2.56 -14.90 -13.31
CA SER A 98 -1.58 -15.84 -13.87
C SER A 98 -0.72 -15.18 -14.94
N LEU A 99 -1.35 -14.38 -15.80
CA LEU A 99 -0.68 -13.58 -16.82
C LEU A 99 0.26 -12.52 -16.21
N LEU A 100 -0.24 -11.79 -15.20
CA LEU A 100 0.55 -10.78 -14.48
C LEU A 100 1.77 -11.42 -13.81
N LEU A 101 1.59 -12.56 -13.14
CA LEU A 101 2.67 -13.28 -12.47
C LEU A 101 3.71 -13.80 -13.46
N ALA A 102 3.28 -14.37 -14.59
CA ALA A 102 4.21 -14.87 -15.60
C ALA A 102 5.13 -13.77 -16.13
N GLY A 103 4.55 -12.63 -16.57
CA GLY A 103 5.37 -11.50 -17.05
C GLY A 103 6.18 -10.84 -15.94
N TYR A 104 5.67 -10.76 -14.71
CA TYR A 104 6.42 -10.22 -13.57
C TYR A 104 7.64 -11.07 -13.21
N VAL A 105 7.49 -12.39 -13.14
CA VAL A 105 8.61 -13.32 -12.85
C VAL A 105 9.68 -13.22 -13.92
N ILE A 106 9.30 -13.28 -15.21
CA ILE A 106 10.24 -13.15 -16.31
C ILE A 106 10.94 -11.77 -16.27
N GLY A 107 10.17 -10.70 -16.01
CA GLY A 107 10.69 -9.34 -15.91
C GLY A 107 11.70 -9.18 -14.78
N ILE A 108 11.44 -9.76 -13.60
CA ILE A 108 12.39 -9.76 -12.47
C ILE A 108 13.67 -10.49 -12.85
N VAL A 109 13.58 -11.66 -13.51
CA VAL A 109 14.76 -12.43 -13.91
C VAL A 109 15.63 -11.59 -14.84
N ILE A 110 15.05 -10.96 -15.86
CA ILE A 110 15.76 -10.08 -16.78
C ILE A 110 16.38 -8.88 -16.04
N ALA A 111 15.60 -8.19 -15.19
CA ALA A 111 16.09 -7.05 -14.41
C ALA A 111 17.24 -7.43 -13.47
N THR A 112 17.17 -8.61 -12.85
CA THR A 112 18.22 -9.15 -11.97
C THR A 112 19.49 -9.42 -12.76
N ILE A 113 19.40 -10.04 -13.93
CA ILE A 113 20.56 -10.28 -14.80
C ILE A 113 21.20 -8.95 -15.22
N LEU A 114 20.41 -7.99 -15.69
CA LEU A 114 20.91 -6.67 -16.11
C LEU A 114 21.57 -5.92 -14.94
N THR A 115 20.95 -5.94 -13.77
CA THR A 115 21.50 -5.28 -12.58
C THR A 115 22.78 -5.95 -12.10
N THR A 116 22.84 -7.29 -12.13
CA THR A 116 24.04 -8.04 -11.75
C THR A 116 25.20 -7.71 -12.68
N LEU A 117 24.94 -7.65 -13.99
CA LEU A 117 25.94 -7.22 -14.98
C LEU A 117 26.39 -5.77 -14.72
N ALA A 118 25.46 -4.89 -14.33
CA ALA A 118 25.74 -3.50 -14.04
C ALA A 118 26.59 -3.27 -12.79
N VAL A 119 26.35 -4.04 -11.74
CA VAL A 119 27.13 -3.95 -10.49
C VAL A 119 28.52 -4.58 -10.66
N THR A 120 28.64 -5.63 -11.47
CA THR A 120 29.90 -6.38 -11.64
C THR A 120 30.82 -5.81 -12.71
N SER A 121 30.33 -4.95 -13.61
CA SER A 121 31.13 -4.46 -14.74
C SER A 121 30.82 -3.01 -15.11
N ARG A 122 31.84 -2.28 -15.57
CA ARG A 122 31.69 -0.92 -16.08
C ARG A 122 30.76 -0.86 -17.30
N PHE A 123 30.97 -1.79 -18.25
CA PHE A 123 30.11 -1.90 -19.43
C PHE A 123 28.64 -2.14 -19.07
N GLY A 124 28.37 -3.01 -18.10
CA GLY A 124 27.02 -3.25 -17.63
C GLY A 124 26.38 -2.00 -17.02
N SER A 125 27.16 -1.22 -16.26
CA SER A 125 26.68 0.03 -15.65
C SER A 125 26.29 1.04 -16.73
N ASP A 126 27.13 1.23 -17.74
CA ASP A 126 26.87 2.11 -18.88
C ASP A 126 25.67 1.63 -19.71
N LEU A 127 25.58 0.32 -19.95
CA LEU A 127 24.47 -0.31 -20.67
C LEU A 127 23.15 -0.10 -19.94
N LEU A 128 23.09 -0.43 -18.65
CA LEU A 128 21.88 -0.29 -17.86
C LEU A 128 21.45 1.16 -17.75
N GLY A 129 22.40 2.08 -17.50
CA GLY A 129 22.12 3.52 -17.46
C GLY A 129 21.54 4.04 -18.78
N THR A 130 22.12 3.63 -19.91
CA THR A 130 21.64 4.04 -21.25
C THR A 130 20.25 3.49 -21.55
N LEU A 131 20.04 2.19 -21.36
CA LEU A 131 18.76 1.54 -21.65
C LEU A 131 17.64 2.08 -20.76
N THR A 132 17.89 2.24 -19.46
CA THR A 132 16.90 2.79 -18.53
C THR A 132 16.56 4.25 -18.85
N ALA A 133 17.55 5.08 -19.22
CA ALA A 133 17.30 6.46 -19.63
C ALA A 133 16.41 6.55 -20.89
N MET A 134 16.57 5.61 -21.84
CA MET A 134 15.78 5.58 -23.08
C MET A 134 14.39 4.95 -22.90
N LEU A 135 14.30 3.85 -22.15
CA LEU A 135 13.14 2.97 -22.16
C LEU A 135 12.20 3.19 -20.96
N ASN A 136 12.73 3.59 -19.79
CA ASN A 136 11.90 3.84 -18.61
C ASN A 136 10.86 4.97 -18.81
N PRO A 137 11.16 6.09 -19.50
CA PRO A 137 10.17 7.14 -19.73
C PRO A 137 9.03 6.72 -20.66
N LEU A 138 9.18 5.63 -21.41
CA LEU A 138 8.17 5.17 -22.36
C LEU A 138 7.03 4.48 -21.59
N PRO A 139 5.79 5.01 -21.64
CA PRO A 139 4.66 4.38 -21.00
C PRO A 139 4.36 3.05 -21.69
N ALA A 140 4.30 1.95 -20.91
CA ALA A 140 4.14 0.60 -21.47
C ALA A 140 2.90 0.48 -22.36
N ILE A 141 1.79 1.11 -21.99
CA ILE A 141 0.55 1.09 -22.79
C ILE A 141 0.74 1.63 -24.22
N ALA A 142 1.70 2.53 -24.45
CA ALA A 142 2.03 3.03 -25.79
C ALA A 142 2.75 2.00 -26.66
N LEU A 143 3.35 0.98 -26.06
CA LEU A 143 4.00 -0.13 -26.76
C LEU A 143 3.01 -1.23 -27.14
N LEU A 144 1.82 -1.26 -26.53
CA LEU A 144 0.82 -2.30 -26.78
C LEU A 144 0.45 -2.43 -28.27
N PRO A 145 0.21 -1.34 -29.03
CA PRO A 145 -0.05 -1.45 -30.47
C PRO A 145 1.10 -2.08 -31.24
N MET A 146 2.34 -1.73 -30.92
CA MET A 146 3.52 -2.31 -31.56
C MET A 146 3.68 -3.79 -31.19
N ALA A 147 3.45 -4.14 -29.93
CA ALA A 147 3.45 -5.52 -29.47
C ALA A 147 2.40 -6.35 -30.21
N MET A 148 1.21 -5.80 -30.44
CA MET A 148 0.17 -6.45 -31.23
C MET A 148 0.56 -6.63 -32.70
N LEU A 149 1.37 -5.74 -33.28
CA LEU A 149 1.89 -5.90 -34.64
C LEU A 149 2.93 -7.02 -34.74
N TRP A 150 3.78 -7.19 -33.72
CA TRP A 150 4.83 -8.21 -33.72
C TRP A 150 4.33 -9.59 -33.31
N PHE A 151 3.52 -9.66 -32.25
CA PHE A 151 3.09 -10.91 -31.63
C PHE A 151 1.64 -11.28 -31.94
N GLY A 152 0.90 -10.38 -32.60
CA GLY A 152 -0.53 -10.55 -32.85
C GLY A 152 -1.40 -10.13 -31.67
N LEU A 153 -2.71 -10.35 -31.82
CA LEU A 153 -3.69 -10.13 -30.76
C LEU A 153 -3.61 -11.28 -29.76
N GLY A 154 -3.45 -10.96 -28.48
CA GLY A 154 -3.56 -11.94 -27.41
C GLY A 154 -2.54 -11.74 -26.29
N THR A 155 -2.28 -12.84 -25.59
CA THR A 155 -1.49 -12.91 -24.36
C THR A 155 -0.06 -12.43 -24.55
N ASP A 156 0.58 -12.79 -25.66
CA ASP A 156 2.01 -12.49 -25.89
C ASP A 156 2.28 -10.99 -26.00
N ALA A 157 1.39 -10.23 -26.65
CA ALA A 157 1.48 -8.78 -26.72
C ALA A 157 1.33 -8.11 -25.34
N ILE A 158 0.47 -8.67 -24.48
CA ILE A 158 0.28 -8.21 -23.11
C ILE A 158 1.53 -8.54 -22.27
N VAL A 159 2.08 -9.75 -22.39
CA VAL A 159 3.30 -10.15 -21.68
C VAL A 159 4.46 -9.25 -22.06
N PHE A 160 4.68 -8.98 -23.34
CA PHE A 160 5.74 -8.06 -23.79
C PHE A 160 5.60 -6.67 -23.16
N THR A 161 4.38 -6.13 -23.18
CA THR A 161 4.08 -4.82 -22.59
C THR A 161 4.32 -4.82 -21.07
N LEU A 162 3.99 -5.93 -20.42
CA LEU A 162 4.20 -6.11 -18.99
C LEU A 162 5.69 -6.23 -18.66
N LEU A 163 6.49 -6.91 -19.48
CA LEU A 163 7.94 -7.00 -19.32
C LEU A 163 8.57 -5.61 -19.32
N HIS A 164 8.19 -4.75 -20.28
CA HIS A 164 8.66 -3.36 -20.31
C HIS A 164 8.29 -2.60 -19.02
N SER A 165 7.08 -2.80 -18.51
CA SER A 165 6.61 -2.16 -17.27
C SER A 165 7.40 -2.58 -16.02
N VAL A 166 7.99 -3.78 -16.03
CA VAL A 166 8.67 -4.37 -14.87
C VAL A 166 10.18 -4.20 -14.95
N VAL A 167 10.78 -4.49 -16.11
CA VAL A 167 12.25 -4.60 -16.25
C VAL A 167 12.97 -3.31 -15.86
N TRP A 168 12.55 -2.15 -16.41
CA TRP A 168 13.30 -0.91 -16.22
C TRP A 168 13.21 -0.35 -14.80
N PRO A 169 12.01 -0.22 -14.19
CA PRO A 169 11.90 0.27 -12.83
C PRO A 169 12.54 -0.68 -11.82
N VAL A 170 12.39 -2.00 -11.99
CA VAL A 170 13.00 -2.98 -11.08
C VAL A 170 14.52 -2.95 -11.20
N ALA A 171 15.07 -2.92 -12.42
CA ALA A 171 16.52 -2.86 -12.60
C ALA A 171 17.12 -1.57 -12.05
N LEU A 172 16.46 -0.42 -12.28
CA LEU A 172 16.90 0.87 -11.75
C LEU A 172 16.87 0.89 -10.22
N ASN A 173 15.74 0.50 -9.61
CA ASN A 173 15.61 0.49 -8.15
C ASN A 173 16.60 -0.49 -7.50
N THR A 174 16.80 -1.65 -8.11
CA THR A 174 17.76 -2.65 -7.60
C THR A 174 19.20 -2.13 -7.71
N HIS A 175 19.57 -1.53 -8.84
CA HIS A 175 20.89 -0.94 -9.04
C HIS A 175 21.16 0.21 -8.06
N THR A 176 20.19 1.11 -7.86
CA THR A 176 20.27 2.17 -6.85
C THR A 176 20.39 1.60 -5.43
N GLY A 177 19.67 0.51 -5.13
CA GLY A 177 19.80 -0.20 -3.85
C GLY A 177 21.22 -0.71 -3.62
N PHE A 178 21.85 -1.35 -4.61
CA PHE A 178 23.24 -1.79 -4.54
C PHE A 178 24.25 -0.64 -4.40
N LEU A 179 23.96 0.53 -4.98
CA LEU A 179 24.77 1.74 -4.83
C LEU A 179 24.61 2.41 -3.46
N GLY A 180 23.49 2.17 -2.77
CA GLY A 180 23.21 2.74 -1.45
C GLY A 180 23.91 2.03 -0.29
N VAL A 181 24.54 0.87 -0.53
CA VAL A 181 25.32 0.14 0.47
C VAL A 181 26.72 0.76 0.58
N SER A 182 27.23 0.92 1.82
CA SER A 182 28.57 1.47 2.07
C SER A 182 29.67 0.68 1.37
N ASP A 183 30.70 1.36 0.87
CA ASP A 183 31.84 0.74 0.18
C ASP A 183 32.57 -0.35 0.99
N THR A 184 32.44 -0.34 2.31
CA THR A 184 33.01 -1.38 3.20
C THR A 184 32.23 -2.70 3.18
N GLN A 185 31.00 -2.71 2.65
CA GLN A 185 30.10 -3.87 2.61
C GLN A 185 29.65 -4.22 1.17
N ARG A 186 30.27 -3.58 0.18
CA ARG A 186 29.94 -3.68 -1.24
C ARG A 186 30.89 -4.62 -1.94
#